data_AF-A0A957J879-F1
#
_entry.id   AF-A0A957J879-F1
#
_cell.length_a   1.000
_cell.length_b   1.000
_cell.length_c   1.000
_cell.angle_alpha   90.00
_cell.angle_beta   90.00
_cell.angle_gamma   90.00
#
_symmetry.space_group_name_H-M   'P 1'
#
loop_
_entity.id
_entity.type
_entity.pdbx_description
1 polymer ?
#
loop_
_entity_poly.entity_id
_entity_poly.type
_entity_poly.pdbx_seq_one_letter_code
_entity_poly.pdbx_strand_id
1 'polypeptide(L)'
;MDEPSAIPTASFDNLVSTIKEILGDRVEDVRASKVLRSSPTRLVTPENGPAQAVSRLQRYIDQDYEIPKRILELNDKHPLVQNLAQLNDSDGQEELVSLTVEQLFASALVQEGLHPNPAEMLPRIEKLMALATKPAASA
;
A
#
# COMPACT_ATOMS: atom_id res chain seq x y z
N MET A 1 7.02 -27.53 -4.27
CA MET A 1 6.50 -26.15 -4.22
C MET A 1 7.48 -25.41 -3.35
N ASP A 2 8.40 -24.67 -3.95
CA ASP A 2 9.28 -23.78 -3.19
C ASP A 2 8.39 -22.74 -2.50
N GLU A 3 8.45 -22.66 -1.16
CA GLU A 3 7.87 -21.49 -0.48
C GLU A 3 8.54 -20.26 -1.08
N PRO A 4 7.79 -19.22 -1.49
CA PRO A 4 8.40 -17.98 -1.92
C PRO A 4 9.28 -17.46 -0.77
N SER A 5 10.59 -17.45 -1.00
CA SER A 5 11.55 -16.98 -0.01
C SER A 5 11.24 -15.52 0.31
N ALA A 6 11.34 -15.14 1.58
CA ALA A 6 11.17 -13.74 1.99
C ALA A 6 12.09 -12.80 1.20
N ILE A 7 11.67 -11.55 1.03
CA ILE A 7 12.46 -10.49 0.38
C ILE A 7 13.77 -10.30 1.17
N PRO A 8 14.93 -10.14 0.51
CA PRO A 8 16.17 -9.80 1.20
C PRO A 8 15.99 -8.54 2.07
N THR A 9 16.48 -8.56 3.31
CA THR A 9 16.23 -7.49 4.29
C THR A 9 16.55 -6.09 3.76
N ALA A 10 17.68 -5.92 3.06
CA ALA A 10 18.07 -4.62 2.50
C ALA A 10 17.06 -4.09 1.45
N SER A 11 16.56 -4.97 0.57
CA SER A 11 15.57 -4.60 -0.46
C SER A 11 14.22 -4.28 0.19
N PHE A 12 13.84 -5.03 1.24
CA PHE A 12 12.64 -4.73 2.00
C PHE A 12 12.73 -3.38 2.74
N ASP A 13 13.85 -3.08 3.38
CA ASP A 13 14.08 -1.81 4.09
C ASP A 13 14.09 -0.62 3.11
N ASN A 14 14.63 -0.80 1.91
CA ASN A 14 14.56 0.20 0.84
C ASN A 14 13.11 0.46 0.40
N LEU A 15 12.35 -0.61 0.17
CA LEU A 15 10.93 -0.51 -0.17
C LEU A 15 10.13 0.19 0.94
N VAL A 16 10.37 -0.16 2.22
CA VAL A 16 9.73 0.50 3.37
C VAL A 16 10.02 2.00 3.37
N SER A 17 11.28 2.39 3.12
CA SER A 17 11.69 3.79 3.06
C SER A 17 10.98 4.53 1.92
N THR A 18 10.95 3.93 0.73
CA THR A 18 10.27 4.50 -0.44
C THR A 18 8.77 4.67 -0.21
N ILE A 19 8.12 3.69 0.42
CA ILE A 19 6.69 3.78 0.75
C ILE A 19 6.43 4.91 1.75
N LYS A 20 7.29 5.08 2.77
CA LYS A 20 7.18 6.19 3.72
C LYS A 20 7.32 7.54 3.03
N GLU A 21 8.24 7.67 2.07
CA GLU A 21 8.40 8.88 1.27
C GLU A 21 7.16 9.19 0.42
N ILE A 22 6.60 8.19 -0.27
CA ILE A 22 5.41 8.34 -1.11
C ILE A 22 4.18 8.72 -0.27
N LEU A 23 3.96 8.02 0.85
CA LEU A 23 2.74 8.20 1.65
C LEU A 23 2.84 9.38 2.63
N GLY A 24 4.06 9.78 2.99
CA GLY A 24 4.34 10.89 3.90
C GLY A 24 3.50 10.82 5.17
N ASP A 25 2.82 11.92 5.49
CA ASP A 25 2.00 12.05 6.69
C ASP A 25 0.72 11.21 6.72
N ARG A 26 0.37 10.50 5.64
CA ARG A 26 -0.85 9.68 5.58
C ARG A 26 -0.74 8.37 6.36
N VAL A 27 0.48 7.98 6.72
CA VAL A 27 0.78 6.80 7.54
C VAL A 27 1.55 7.20 8.79
N GLU A 28 1.35 6.44 9.86
CA GLU A 28 2.15 6.56 11.08
C GLU A 28 3.49 5.84 10.92
N ASP A 29 3.44 4.63 10.35
CA ASP A 29 4.61 3.78 10.14
C ASP A 29 4.32 2.75 9.02
N VAL A 30 5.39 2.15 8.49
CA VAL A 30 5.34 1.08 7.49
C VAL A 30 6.30 -0.03 7.94
N ARG A 31 5.81 -1.27 7.99
CA ARG A 31 6.61 -2.41 8.49
C ARG A 31 6.15 -3.76 7.94
N ALA A 32 6.94 -4.81 8.15
CA ALA A 32 6.53 -6.18 7.83
C ALA A 32 5.37 -6.65 8.72
N SER A 33 4.42 -7.36 8.13
CA SER A 33 3.35 -8.03 8.87
C SER A 33 3.80 -9.36 9.43
N LYS A 34 3.29 -9.71 10.61
CA LYS A 34 3.50 -11.04 11.25
C LYS A 34 2.32 -11.98 11.04
N VAL A 35 1.20 -11.50 10.51
CA VAL A 35 -0.09 -12.22 10.50
C VAL A 35 -0.70 -12.38 9.11
N LEU A 36 -0.28 -11.57 8.13
CA LEU A 36 -0.77 -11.67 6.76
C LEU A 36 -0.35 -13.00 6.13
N ARG A 37 -1.28 -13.60 5.39
CA ARG A 37 -1.03 -14.82 4.60
C ARG A 37 -1.27 -14.56 3.12
N SER A 38 -2.50 -14.21 2.75
CA SER A 38 -2.91 -14.03 1.36
C SER A 38 -3.00 -12.59 0.88
N SER A 39 -3.21 -11.62 1.77
CA SER A 39 -3.28 -10.20 1.36
C SER A 39 -1.88 -9.59 1.28
N PRO A 40 -1.65 -8.65 0.33
CA PRO A 40 -0.36 -7.96 0.21
C PRO A 40 -0.10 -6.98 1.33
N THR A 41 -1.16 -6.32 1.84
CA THR A 41 -1.05 -5.28 2.88
C THR A 41 -2.27 -5.28 3.80
N ARG A 42 -2.14 -4.63 4.95
CA ARG A 42 -3.27 -4.25 5.82
C ARG A 42 -2.96 -2.95 6.57
N LEU A 43 -4.00 -2.32 7.11
CA LEU A 43 -3.85 -1.19 8.03
C LEU A 43 -4.05 -1.63 9.48
N VAL A 44 -3.27 -1.06 10.37
CA VAL A 44 -3.33 -1.32 11.81
C VAL A 44 -3.49 0.01 12.55
N THR A 45 -4.39 0.04 13.53
CA THR A 45 -4.50 1.17 14.46
C THR A 45 -3.25 1.19 15.36
N PRO A 46 -2.54 2.31 15.49
CA PRO A 46 -1.50 2.45 16.51
C PRO A 46 -2.05 2.17 17.92
N GLU A 47 -1.22 1.73 18.86
CA GLU A 47 -1.67 1.36 20.22
C GLU A 47 -2.38 2.49 20.97
N ASN A 48 -2.02 3.75 20.68
CA ASN A 48 -2.64 4.96 21.24
C ASN A 48 -3.63 5.64 20.28
N GLY A 49 -3.99 5.00 19.17
CA GLY A 49 -4.86 5.57 18.15
C GLY A 49 -6.35 5.47 18.49
N PRO A 50 -7.21 6.36 17.94
CA PRO A 50 -8.65 6.28 18.14
C PRO A 50 -9.23 4.96 17.59
N ALA A 51 -10.18 4.38 18.33
CA ALA A 51 -10.85 3.14 17.93
C ALA A 51 -11.68 3.33 16.65
N GLN A 52 -11.74 2.30 15.80
CA GLN A 52 -12.36 2.39 14.47
C GLN A 52 -13.83 2.86 14.48
N ALA A 53 -14.61 2.48 15.50
CA ALA A 53 -16.02 2.86 15.62
C ALA A 53 -16.20 4.37 15.84
N VAL A 54 -15.29 5.00 16.59
CA VAL A 54 -15.30 6.45 16.87
C VAL A 54 -14.96 7.22 15.59
N SER A 55 -13.93 6.79 14.87
CA SER A 55 -13.53 7.32 13.56
C SER A 55 -14.70 7.34 12.54
N ARG A 56 -15.48 6.26 12.47
CA ARG A 56 -16.65 6.20 11.56
C ARG A 56 -17.71 7.22 11.91
N LEU A 57 -18.04 7.37 13.19
CA LEU A 57 -19.05 8.34 13.65
C LEU A 57 -18.59 9.78 13.35
N GLN A 58 -17.32 10.08 13.58
CA GLN A 58 -16.77 11.42 13.37
C GLN A 58 -16.81 11.85 11.90
N ARG A 59 -16.59 10.92 10.96
CA ARG A 59 -16.77 11.17 9.51
C ARG A 59 -18.18 11.61 9.12
N TYR A 60 -19.22 11.16 9.85
CA TYR A 60 -20.60 11.56 9.55
C TYR A 60 -20.98 12.91 10.17
N ILE A 61 -20.21 13.38 11.16
CA ILE A 61 -20.46 14.61 11.89
C ILE A 61 -19.64 15.76 11.31
N ASP A 62 -18.41 15.48 10.88
CA ASP A 62 -17.44 16.49 10.46
C ASP A 62 -17.20 16.43 8.95
N GLN A 63 -17.39 17.57 8.27
CA GLN A 63 -17.10 17.69 6.83
C GLN A 63 -15.59 17.69 6.54
N ASP A 64 -14.75 18.05 7.52
CA ASP A 64 -13.28 18.11 7.40
C ASP A 64 -12.59 16.88 8.02
N TYR A 65 -13.28 15.74 8.05
CA TYR A 65 -12.76 14.51 8.64
C TYR A 65 -11.47 14.02 7.97
N GLU A 66 -10.35 14.13 8.69
CA GLU A 66 -9.08 13.54 8.30
C GLU A 66 -9.04 12.03 8.59
N ILE A 67 -8.47 11.26 7.66
CA ILE A 67 -8.27 9.83 7.85
C ILE A 67 -7.26 9.64 9.00
N PRO A 68 -7.60 8.88 10.06
CA PRO A 68 -6.68 8.66 11.17
C PRO A 68 -5.43 7.96 10.66
N LYS A 69 -4.24 8.45 11.04
CA LYS A 69 -2.97 7.82 10.67
C LYS A 69 -2.96 6.36 11.12
N ARG A 70 -2.55 5.47 10.22
CA ARG A 70 -2.46 4.01 10.43
C ARG A 70 -1.05 3.52 10.17
N ILE A 71 -0.73 2.37 10.74
CA ILE A 71 0.47 1.62 10.37
C ILE A 71 0.12 0.75 9.17
N LEU A 72 0.85 0.88 8.07
CA LEU A 72 0.73 0.01 6.91
C LEU A 72 1.64 -1.21 7.09
N GLU A 73 1.06 -2.39 7.24
CA GLU A 73 1.82 -3.63 7.31
C GLU A 73 1.88 -4.31 5.94
N LEU A 74 3.08 -4.71 5.51
CA LEU A 74 3.35 -5.37 4.23
C LEU A 74 3.60 -6.87 4.42
N ASN A 75 3.09 -7.69 3.50
CA ASN A 75 3.36 -9.12 3.46
C ASN A 75 4.57 -9.40 2.54
N ASP A 76 5.74 -9.61 3.12
CA ASP A 76 7.01 -9.89 2.42
C ASP A 76 7.03 -11.22 1.64
N LYS A 77 6.03 -12.08 1.84
CA LYS A 77 5.84 -13.33 1.10
C LYS A 77 4.84 -13.20 -0.03
N HIS A 78 4.14 -12.07 -0.15
CA HIS A 78 3.14 -11.90 -1.19
C HIS A 78 3.82 -11.55 -2.53
N PRO A 79 3.50 -12.24 -3.64
CA PRO A 79 4.16 -12.01 -4.94
C PRO A 79 4.15 -10.55 -5.39
N LEU A 80 3.03 -9.84 -5.16
CA LEU A 80 2.94 -8.40 -5.47
C LEU A 80 3.98 -7.55 -4.72
N VAL A 81 4.23 -7.84 -3.44
CA VAL A 81 5.19 -7.09 -2.61
C VAL A 81 6.62 -7.46 -2.99
N GLN A 82 6.86 -8.73 -3.33
CA GLN A 82 8.15 -9.20 -3.84
C GLN A 82 8.52 -8.53 -5.17
N ASN A 83 7.58 -8.50 -6.11
CA ASN A 83 7.77 -7.84 -7.40
C ASN A 83 7.94 -6.33 -7.21
N LEU A 84 7.20 -5.72 -6.29
CA LEU A 84 7.33 -4.30 -5.98
C LEU A 84 8.70 -3.96 -5.39
N ALA A 85 9.27 -4.80 -4.54
CA ALA A 85 10.63 -4.62 -4.02
C ALA A 85 11.68 -4.66 -5.14
N GLN A 86 11.55 -5.61 -6.07
CA GLN A 86 12.45 -5.69 -7.23
C GLN A 86 12.31 -4.49 -8.16
N LEU A 87 11.09 -4.02 -8.40
CA LEU A 87 10.84 -2.80 -9.19
C LEU A 87 11.43 -1.57 -8.49
N ASN A 88 11.34 -1.49 -7.17
CA ASN A 88 11.90 -0.39 -6.38
C ASN A 88 13.43 -0.29 -6.49
N ASP A 89 14.09 -1.44 -6.63
CA ASP A 89 15.55 -1.51 -6.80
C ASP A 89 15.98 -1.35 -8.27
N SER A 90 15.03 -1.17 -9.21
CA SER A 90 15.29 -1.04 -10.65
C SER A 90 15.17 0.41 -11.11
N ASP A 91 16.13 0.88 -11.90
CA ASP A 91 16.11 2.23 -12.45
C ASP A 91 14.93 2.47 -13.40
N GLY A 92 14.32 3.66 -13.34
CA GLY A 92 13.28 4.09 -14.27
C GLY A 92 11.89 3.49 -14.00
N GLN A 93 11.68 2.88 -12.83
CA GLN A 93 10.39 2.29 -12.41
C GLN A 93 9.63 3.15 -11.40
N GLU A 94 10.10 4.36 -11.10
CA GLU A 94 9.62 5.21 -10.01
C GLU A 94 8.11 5.51 -10.13
N GLU A 95 7.64 5.74 -11.37
CA GLU A 95 6.21 5.95 -11.63
C GLU A 95 5.37 4.72 -11.28
N LEU A 96 5.79 3.53 -11.72
CA LEU A 96 5.04 2.29 -11.48
C LEU A 96 5.06 1.93 -9.98
N VAL A 97 6.19 2.11 -9.32
CA VAL A 97 6.34 1.96 -7.87
C VAL A 97 5.37 2.89 -7.15
N SER A 98 5.39 4.20 -7.47
CA SER A 98 4.52 5.20 -6.86
C SER A 98 3.04 4.84 -7.03
N LEU A 99 2.60 4.53 -8.25
CA LEU A 99 1.21 4.14 -8.53
C LEU A 99 0.79 2.88 -7.77
N THR A 100 1.69 1.89 -7.65
CA THR A 100 1.40 0.62 -6.98
C THR A 100 1.28 0.82 -5.47
N VAL A 101 2.18 1.60 -4.85
CA VAL A 101 2.14 1.93 -3.42
C VAL A 101 0.84 2.66 -3.07
N GLU A 102 0.51 3.68 -3.85
CA GLU A 102 -0.72 4.45 -3.72
C GLU A 102 -1.97 3.56 -3.85
N GLN A 103 -1.95 2.61 -4.78
CA GLN A 103 -3.05 1.66 -4.97
C GLN A 103 -3.18 0.66 -3.82
N LEU A 104 -2.06 0.15 -3.29
CA LEU A 104 -2.05 -0.74 -2.14
C LEU A 104 -2.62 -0.05 -0.90
N PHE A 105 -2.21 1.19 -0.63
CA PHE A 105 -2.68 1.96 0.51
C PHE A 105 -4.19 2.24 0.41
N ALA A 106 -4.66 2.72 -0.75
CA ALA A 106 -6.08 2.97 -0.98
C ALA A 106 -6.93 1.70 -0.87
N SER A 107 -6.44 0.57 -1.39
CA SER A 107 -7.14 -0.72 -1.27
C SER A 107 -7.28 -1.14 0.19
N ALA A 108 -6.26 -0.91 1.01
CA ALA A 108 -6.30 -1.20 2.44
C ALA A 108 -7.27 -0.25 3.19
N LEU A 109 -7.34 1.03 2.80
CA LEU A 109 -8.35 1.97 3.31
C LEU A 109 -9.78 1.52 2.98
N VAL A 110 -10.01 1.00 1.77
CA VAL A 110 -11.32 0.46 1.36
C VAL A 110 -11.70 -0.75 2.21
N GLN A 111 -10.76 -1.68 2.45
CA GLN A 111 -10.99 -2.86 3.28
C GLN A 111 -11.41 -2.49 4.72
N GLU A 112 -10.86 -1.43 5.28
CA GLU A 112 -11.23 -0.93 6.63
C GLU A 112 -12.47 -0.03 6.63
N GLY A 113 -13.01 0.32 5.45
CA GLY A 113 -14.12 1.26 5.28
C GLY A 113 -13.75 2.72 5.57
N LEU A 114 -12.47 3.06 5.50
CA LEU A 114 -11.90 4.37 5.80
C LEU A 114 -11.71 5.25 4.56
N HIS A 115 -11.73 4.67 3.36
CA HIS A 115 -11.55 5.43 2.13
C HIS A 115 -12.71 6.44 1.95
N PRO A 116 -12.43 7.75 1.76
CA PRO A 116 -13.47 8.77 1.67
C PRO A 116 -14.29 8.62 0.38
N ASN A 117 -13.61 8.37 -0.74
CA ASN A 117 -14.25 8.19 -2.04
C ASN A 117 -13.52 7.14 -2.90
N PRO A 118 -13.89 5.85 -2.84
CA PRO A 118 -13.21 4.79 -3.57
C PRO A 118 -13.16 4.98 -5.11
N ALA A 119 -14.06 5.78 -5.68
CA ALA A 119 -14.06 6.06 -7.11
C ALA A 119 -12.81 6.81 -7.59
N GLU A 120 -12.12 7.53 -6.69
CA GLU A 120 -10.84 8.20 -7.00
C GLU A 120 -9.71 7.22 -7.34
N MET A 121 -9.88 5.93 -7.03
CA MET A 121 -8.93 4.89 -7.41
C MET A 121 -9.00 4.56 -8.91
N LEU A 122 -10.13 4.82 -9.59
CA LEU A 122 -10.39 4.35 -10.95
C LEU A 122 -9.34 4.83 -11.97
N PRO A 123 -8.98 6.14 -12.04
CA PRO A 123 -7.96 6.58 -13.00
C PRO A 123 -6.60 5.93 -12.78
N ARG A 124 -6.24 5.66 -11.51
CA ARG A 124 -4.99 4.98 -11.16
C ARG A 124 -5.03 3.50 -11.53
N ILE A 125 -6.16 2.83 -11.33
CA ILE A 125 -6.37 1.44 -11.76
C ILE A 125 -6.25 1.35 -13.29
N GLU A 126 -6.92 2.24 -14.02
CA GLU A 126 -6.85 2.32 -15.48
C GLU A 126 -5.42 2.56 -15.97
N LYS A 127 -4.67 3.45 -15.31
CA LYS A 127 -3.26 3.71 -15.62
C LYS A 127 -2.37 2.49 -15.37
N LEU A 128 -2.54 1.81 -14.24
CA LEU A 128 -1.83 0.56 -13.93
C LEU A 128 -2.16 -0.54 -14.96
N MET A 129 -3.43 -0.67 -15.34
CA MET A 129 -3.87 -1.60 -16.38
C MET A 129 -3.27 -1.26 -17.76
N ALA A 130 -3.20 0.03 -18.11
CA ALA A 130 -2.58 0.48 -19.36
C ALA A 130 -1.08 0.17 -19.39
N LEU A 131 -0.37 0.34 -18.27
CA LEU A 131 1.04 -0.04 -18.14
C LEU A 131 1.23 -1.56 -18.27
N ALA A 132 0.37 -2.35 -17.60
CA ALA A 132 0.44 -3.81 -17.62
C ALA A 132 0.10 -4.44 -18.97
N THR A 133 -0.67 -3.74 -19.82
CA THR A 133 -1.07 -4.23 -21.15
C THR A 133 -0.20 -3.68 -22.28
N LYS A 134 0.83 -2.89 -21.99
CA LYS A 134 1.80 -2.47 -23.02
C LYS A 134 2.43 -3.71 -23.66
N PRO A 135 2.40 -3.84 -25.00
CA PRO A 135 3.09 -4.95 -25.66
C PRO A 135 4.58 -4.88 -25.31
N ALA A 136 5.18 -6.04 -25.02
CA ALA A 136 6.64 -6.13 -24.93
C ALA A 136 7.21 -5.54 -26.22
N ALA A 137 8.18 -4.62 -26.09
CA ALA A 137 8.85 -4.03 -27.24
C ALA A 137 9.26 -5.18 -28.17
N SER A 138 8.78 -5.14 -29.41
CA SER A 138 9.06 -6.18 -30.40
C SER A 138 10.57 -6.27 -30.54
N ALA A 139 11.14 -7.41 -30.13
CA ALA A 139 12.54 -7.74 -30.30
C ALA A 139 12.87 -7.96 -31.79
#